data_AF-A0A7V6P031-F1
#
_entry.id   AF-A0A7V6P031-F1
#
_cell.length_a   1.000
_cell.length_b   1.000
_cell.length_c   1.000
_cell.angle_alpha   90.00
_cell.angle_beta   90.00
_cell.angle_gamma   90.00
#
_symmetry.space_group_name_H-M   'P 1'
#
loop_
_entity.id
_entity.type
_entity.pdbx_description
1 polymer ?
#
loop_
_entity_poly.entity_id
_entity_poly.type
_entity_poly.pdbx_seq_one_letter_code
_entity_poly.pdbx_strand_id
1 'polypeptide(L)'
;MAGEKRFRTSILGGFNKADVNAYIERILREFEERFREKDKEISTLKDQYKQLSSRYEALAVKEKEIEAERDKIASAIINARETADKIIENARVQAIEEKKSIEGIVEQEKEKLVDIRENLKHLKAEVLNVLKNYDAEIGKIIEKTEDSDIIEESSRKEAAAAESEFVD
;
A
#
# COMPACT_ATOMS: atom_id res chain seq x y z
N MET A 1 60.57 59.83 20.27
CA MET A 1 61.18 61.18 20.30
C MET A 1 61.61 61.52 21.72
N ALA A 2 62.83 61.12 22.09
CA ALA A 2 63.47 61.47 23.34
C ALA A 2 64.66 62.39 22.99
N GLY A 3 64.57 63.68 23.30
CA GLY A 3 65.65 64.63 23.03
C GLY A 3 65.24 66.09 22.83
N GLU A 4 63.99 66.39 22.45
CA GLU A 4 63.54 67.79 22.33
C GLU A 4 63.19 68.38 23.70
N LYS A 5 63.78 69.53 24.04
CA LYS A 5 63.43 70.30 25.24
C LYS A 5 61.96 70.71 25.13
N ARG A 6 61.07 70.00 25.83
CA ARG A 6 59.61 70.18 25.75
C ARG A 6 59.12 71.50 26.37
N PHE A 7 59.98 72.17 27.13
CA PHE A 7 59.68 73.40 27.85
C PHE A 7 60.85 74.36 27.72
N ARG A 8 60.60 75.63 27.41
CA ARG A 8 61.62 76.69 27.46
C ARG A 8 62.08 76.90 28.91
N THR A 9 63.31 77.36 29.12
CA THR A 9 63.83 77.67 30.46
C THR A 9 63.50 79.13 30.80
N SER A 10 62.91 79.38 31.98
CA SER A 10 62.59 80.74 32.44
C SER A 10 63.86 81.51 32.86
N ILE A 11 63.80 82.85 32.78
CA ILE A 11 64.93 83.77 33.04
C ILE A 11 65.48 83.66 34.48
N LEU A 12 64.69 83.12 35.43
CA LEU A 12 65.06 82.89 36.83
C LEU A 12 65.29 81.40 37.16
N GLY A 13 65.66 80.59 36.16
CA GLY A 13 65.79 79.13 36.29
C GLY A 13 64.44 78.40 36.29
N GLY A 14 64.46 77.11 35.95
CA GLY A 14 63.25 76.27 35.85
C GLY A 14 62.53 76.30 34.50
N PHE A 15 61.42 75.57 34.39
CA PHE A 15 60.63 75.46 33.15
C PHE A 15 59.63 76.62 32.98
N ASN A 16 59.37 77.00 31.73
CA ASN A 16 58.38 78.00 31.39
C ASN A 16 56.97 77.47 31.71
N LYS A 17 56.28 78.16 32.62
CA LYS A 17 54.95 77.78 33.12
C LYS A 17 53.90 77.66 32.01
N ALA A 18 53.98 78.49 30.97
CA ALA A 18 53.04 78.44 29.85
C ALA A 18 53.23 77.16 29.02
N ASP A 19 54.49 76.76 28.75
CA ASP A 19 54.78 75.53 28.02
C ASP A 19 54.35 74.29 28.83
N VAL A 20 54.55 74.30 30.14
CA VAL A 20 54.11 73.22 31.05
C VAL A 20 52.59 73.10 31.07
N ASN A 21 51.88 74.22 31.22
CA ASN A 21 50.42 74.24 31.22
C ASN A 21 49.86 73.76 29.86
N ALA A 22 50.41 74.23 28.75
CA ALA A 22 49.99 73.81 27.41
C ALA A 22 50.21 72.30 27.19
N TYR A 23 51.31 71.74 27.70
CA TYR A 23 51.57 70.31 27.64
C TYR A 23 50.60 69.49 28.49
N ILE A 24 50.31 69.94 29.72
CA ILE A 24 49.34 69.31 30.60
C ILE A 24 47.96 69.32 29.94
N GLU A 25 47.52 70.46 29.40
CA GLU A 25 46.25 70.57 28.69
C GLU A 25 46.19 69.65 27.46
N ARG A 26 47.27 69.58 26.68
CA ARG A 26 47.34 68.68 25.50
C ARG A 26 47.20 67.21 25.92
N ILE A 27 47.87 66.81 26.99
CA ILE A 27 47.78 65.44 27.52
C ILE A 27 46.38 65.14 28.06
N LEU A 28 45.77 66.06 28.80
CA LEU A 28 44.42 65.88 29.31
C LEU A 28 43.42 65.71 28.15
N ARG A 29 43.54 66.50 27.09
CA ARG A 29 42.72 66.34 25.87
C ARG A 29 42.94 65.00 25.19
N GLU A 30 44.21 64.57 25.03
CA GLU A 30 44.54 63.27 24.45
C GLU A 30 43.97 62.10 25.28
N PHE A 31 44.00 62.19 26.61
CA PHE A 31 43.38 61.18 27.48
C PHE A 31 41.86 61.20 27.39
N GLU A 32 41.23 62.37 27.43
CA GLU A 32 39.77 62.48 27.27
C GLU A 32 39.29 61.93 25.92
N GLU A 33 40.03 62.20 24.84
CA GLU A 33 39.71 61.68 23.51
C GLU A 33 39.82 60.15 23.48
N ARG A 34 40.92 59.58 24.01
CA ARG A 34 41.09 58.12 24.12
C ARG A 34 40.03 57.47 25.00
N PHE A 35 39.64 58.11 26.10
CA PHE A 35 38.55 57.63 26.96
C PHE A 35 37.24 57.59 26.17
N ARG A 36 36.89 58.66 25.45
CA ARG A 36 35.68 58.71 24.63
C ARG A 36 35.69 57.68 23.50
N GLU A 37 36.83 57.44 22.85
CA GLU A 37 36.97 56.41 21.83
C GLU A 37 36.72 55.01 22.42
N LYS A 38 37.32 54.72 23.58
CA LYS A 38 37.13 53.45 24.27
C LYS A 38 35.69 53.26 24.75
N ASP A 39 35.04 54.29 25.27
CA ASP A 39 33.63 54.23 25.66
C ASP A 39 32.72 53.94 24.45
N LYS A 40 33.00 54.54 23.29
CA LYS A 40 32.27 54.24 22.04
C LYS A 40 32.48 52.79 21.62
N GLU A 41 33.72 52.30 21.64
CA GLU A 41 34.06 50.91 21.30
C GLU A 41 33.35 49.93 22.24
N ILE A 42 33.35 50.19 23.55
CA ILE A 42 32.64 49.39 24.55
C ILE A 42 31.13 49.39 24.26
N SER A 43 30.54 50.52 23.92
CA SER A 43 29.13 50.60 23.56
C SER A 43 28.80 49.75 22.34
N THR A 44 29.60 49.88 21.27
CA THR A 44 29.41 49.09 20.04
C THR A 44 29.56 47.59 20.30
N LEU A 45 30.55 47.18 21.09
CA LEU A 45 30.76 45.78 21.44
C LEU A 45 29.60 45.22 22.27
N LYS A 46 29.04 46.00 23.21
CA LYS A 46 27.85 45.61 23.97
C LYS A 46 26.64 45.38 23.07
N ASP A 47 26.42 46.27 22.11
CA ASP A 47 25.32 46.14 21.16
C ASP A 47 25.48 44.90 20.27
N GLN A 48 26.69 44.67 19.76
CA GLN A 48 27.01 43.47 18.98
C GLN A 48 26.83 42.19 19.80
N TYR A 49 27.30 42.17 21.05
CA TYR A 49 27.12 41.03 21.95
C TYR A 49 25.64 40.73 22.18
N LYS A 50 24.84 41.76 22.46
CA LYS A 50 23.39 41.61 22.66
C LYS A 50 22.70 41.05 21.40
N GLN A 51 23.05 41.55 20.22
CA GLN A 51 22.51 41.04 18.96
C GLN A 51 22.92 39.59 18.71
N LEU A 52 24.19 39.24 18.97
CA LEU A 52 24.69 37.88 18.79
C LEU A 52 24.02 36.90 19.75
N SER A 53 23.87 37.27 21.02
CA SER A 53 23.17 36.48 22.03
C SER A 53 21.72 36.19 21.61
N SER A 54 21.00 37.22 21.16
CA SER A 54 19.63 37.06 20.69
C SER A 54 19.52 36.15 19.46
N ARG A 55 20.45 36.26 18.51
CA ARG A 55 20.51 35.36 17.34
C ARG A 55 20.81 33.92 17.73
N TYR A 56 21.73 33.73 18.68
CA TYR A 56 22.09 32.41 19.18
C TYR A 56 20.90 31.73 19.85
N GLU A 57 20.19 32.43 20.73
CA GLU A 57 18.98 31.91 21.38
C GLU A 57 17.90 31.54 20.35
N ALA A 58 17.67 32.40 19.35
CA ALA A 58 16.70 32.12 18.29
C ALA A 58 17.08 30.88 17.46
N LEU A 59 18.37 30.68 17.17
CA LEU A 59 18.86 29.49 16.47
C LEU A 59 18.73 28.24 17.33
N ALA A 60 19.05 28.32 18.62
CA ALA A 60 18.92 27.20 19.55
C ALA A 60 17.45 26.74 19.71
N VAL A 61 16.50 27.67 19.69
CA VAL A 61 15.07 27.33 19.67
C VAL A 61 14.69 26.62 18.38
N LYS A 62 15.09 27.16 17.22
CA LYS A 62 14.81 26.53 15.91
C LYS A 62 15.43 25.15 15.77
N GLU A 63 16.64 24.95 16.30
CA GLU A 63 17.30 23.64 16.30
C GLU A 63 16.46 22.59 17.05
N LYS A 64 15.94 22.94 18.23
CA LYS A 64 15.04 22.07 19.00
C LYS A 64 13.72 21.79 18.28
N GLU A 65 13.15 22.80 17.62
CA GLU A 65 11.93 22.62 16.83
C GLU A 65 12.16 21.63 15.68
N ILE A 66 13.27 21.79 14.94
CA ILE A 66 13.66 20.90 13.85
C ILE A 66 13.90 19.47 14.38
N GLU A 67 14.59 19.32 15.51
CA GLU A 67 14.81 18.01 16.13
C GLU A 67 13.49 17.32 16.49
N ALA A 68 12.57 18.05 17.13
CA ALA A 68 11.24 17.54 17.47
C ALA A 68 10.40 17.18 16.23
N GLU A 69 10.50 17.95 15.14
CA GLU A 69 9.85 17.62 13.87
C GLU A 69 10.44 16.36 13.23
N ARG A 70 11.77 16.21 13.26
CA ARG A 70 12.44 15.01 12.74
C ARG A 70 12.01 13.76 13.49
N ASP A 71 11.89 13.82 14.81
CA ASP A 71 11.41 12.69 15.62
C ASP A 71 9.97 12.31 15.29
N LYS A 72 9.09 13.30 15.09
CA LYS A 72 7.70 13.07 14.66
C LYS A 72 7.64 12.42 13.29
N ILE A 73 8.43 12.91 12.33
CA ILE A 73 8.49 12.36 10.97
C ILE A 73 9.01 10.92 11.02
N ALA A 74 10.09 10.66 11.76
CA ALA A 74 10.65 9.32 11.92
C ALA A 74 9.61 8.35 12.51
N SER A 75 8.92 8.77 13.56
CA SER A 75 7.84 7.98 14.19
C SER A 75 6.69 7.70 13.22
N ALA A 76 6.29 8.70 12.43
CA ALA A 76 5.24 8.54 11.43
C ALA A 76 5.65 7.54 10.32
N ILE A 77 6.90 7.61 9.85
CA ILE A 77 7.43 6.69 8.84
C ILE A 77 7.47 5.25 9.36
N ILE A 78 7.90 5.04 10.61
CA ILE A 78 7.92 3.71 11.24
C ILE A 78 6.50 3.15 11.33
N ASN A 79 5.55 3.93 11.85
CA ASN A 79 4.15 3.51 11.96
C ASN A 79 3.52 3.21 10.59
N ALA A 80 3.82 4.03 9.57
CA ALA A 80 3.33 3.82 8.22
C ALA A 80 3.87 2.50 7.64
N ARG A 81 5.17 2.22 7.83
CA ARG A 81 5.78 0.97 7.40
C ARG A 81 5.15 -0.24 8.10
N GLU A 82 5.04 -0.21 9.42
CA GLU A 82 4.43 -1.31 10.18
C GLU A 82 2.97 -1.57 9.76
N THR A 83 2.23 -0.50 9.48
CA THR A 83 0.85 -0.60 8.99
C THR A 83 0.81 -1.19 7.58
N ALA A 84 1.71 -0.77 6.68
CA ALA A 84 1.81 -1.33 5.34
C ALA A 84 2.17 -2.82 5.38
N ASP A 85 3.15 -3.22 6.21
CA ASP A 85 3.57 -4.60 6.38
C ASP A 85 2.39 -5.46 6.88
N LYS A 86 1.58 -4.96 7.83
CA LYS A 86 0.35 -5.61 8.29
C LYS A 86 -0.70 -5.75 7.19
N ILE A 87 -0.89 -4.72 6.37
CA ILE A 87 -1.86 -4.77 5.26
C ILE A 87 -1.44 -5.83 4.25
N ILE A 88 -0.15 -5.89 3.90
CA ILE A 88 0.38 -6.88 2.96
C ILE A 88 0.20 -8.29 3.51
N GLU A 89 0.53 -8.50 4.79
CA GLU A 89 0.38 -9.82 5.41
C GLU A 89 -1.09 -10.25 5.49
N ASN A 90 -1.98 -9.35 5.90
CA ASN A 90 -3.42 -9.62 5.93
C ASN A 90 -3.97 -9.95 4.54
N ALA A 91 -3.57 -9.20 3.50
CA ALA A 91 -3.98 -9.46 2.12
C ALA A 91 -3.48 -10.83 1.64
N ARG A 92 -2.25 -11.21 2.02
CA ARG A 92 -1.68 -12.52 1.70
C ARG A 92 -2.47 -13.65 2.37
N VAL A 93 -2.80 -13.51 3.64
CA VAL A 93 -3.59 -14.49 4.39
C VAL A 93 -4.98 -14.63 3.76
N GLN A 94 -5.68 -13.51 3.51
CA GLN A 94 -6.99 -13.51 2.87
C GLN A 94 -6.96 -14.17 1.49
N ALA A 95 -5.97 -13.86 0.67
CA ALA A 95 -5.83 -14.49 -0.66
C ALA A 95 -5.63 -16.01 -0.57
N ILE A 96 -4.88 -16.49 0.43
CA ILE A 96 -4.68 -17.93 0.66
C ILE A 96 -5.98 -18.59 1.12
N GLU A 97 -6.72 -17.96 2.03
CA GLU A 97 -8.00 -18.45 2.52
C GLU A 97 -9.06 -18.50 1.41
N GLU A 98 -9.19 -17.44 0.63
CA GLU A 98 -10.09 -17.38 -0.53
C GLU A 98 -9.72 -18.43 -1.57
N LYS A 99 -8.43 -18.58 -1.90
CA LYS A 99 -7.97 -19.62 -2.81
C LYS A 99 -8.38 -21.01 -2.32
N LYS A 100 -8.14 -21.31 -1.04
CA LYS A 100 -8.50 -22.59 -0.44
C LYS A 100 -10.02 -22.82 -0.46
N SER A 101 -10.80 -21.78 -0.21
CA SER A 101 -12.26 -21.82 -0.28
C SER A 101 -12.74 -22.14 -1.70
N ILE A 102 -12.20 -21.46 -2.70
CA ILE A 102 -12.51 -21.69 -4.12
C ILE A 102 -12.12 -23.11 -4.53
N GLU A 103 -10.94 -23.59 -4.16
CA GLU A 103 -10.50 -24.96 -4.43
C GLU A 103 -11.44 -26.00 -3.83
N GLY A 104 -11.94 -25.77 -2.60
CA GLY A 104 -12.93 -26.62 -1.96
C GLY A 104 -14.27 -26.66 -2.71
N ILE A 105 -14.78 -25.50 -3.15
CA ILE A 105 -16.02 -25.41 -3.94
C ILE A 105 -15.83 -26.13 -5.29
N VAL A 106 -14.70 -25.91 -5.96
CA VAL A 106 -14.40 -26.57 -7.25
C VAL A 106 -14.42 -28.10 -7.10
N GLU A 107 -13.86 -28.63 -6.02
CA GLU A 107 -13.85 -30.08 -5.82
C GLU A 107 -15.25 -30.63 -5.56
N GLN A 108 -16.07 -29.95 -4.74
CA GLN A 108 -17.47 -30.33 -4.52
C GLN A 108 -18.30 -30.30 -5.81
N GLU A 109 -18.10 -29.29 -6.66
CA GLU A 109 -18.81 -29.22 -7.94
C GLU A 109 -18.34 -30.31 -8.91
N LYS A 110 -17.07 -30.72 -8.89
CA LYS A 110 -16.60 -31.87 -9.67
C LYS A 110 -17.25 -33.18 -9.21
N GLU A 111 -17.34 -33.42 -7.90
CA GLU A 111 -18.01 -34.61 -7.35
C GLU A 111 -19.46 -34.68 -7.82
N LYS A 112 -20.23 -33.59 -7.69
CA LYS A 112 -21.60 -33.50 -8.22
C LYS A 112 -21.68 -33.81 -9.72
N LEU A 113 -20.71 -33.34 -10.50
CA LEU A 113 -20.68 -33.57 -11.95
C LEU A 113 -20.44 -35.06 -12.28
N VAL A 114 -19.62 -35.74 -11.49
CA VAL A 114 -19.41 -37.20 -11.59
C VAL A 114 -20.72 -37.93 -11.26
N ASP A 115 -21.37 -37.59 -10.15
CA ASP A 115 -22.65 -38.20 -9.74
C ASP A 115 -23.74 -38.01 -10.79
N ILE A 116 -23.90 -36.80 -11.32
CA ILE A 116 -24.88 -36.50 -12.39
C ILE A 116 -24.56 -37.34 -13.64
N ARG A 117 -23.29 -37.48 -14.00
CA ARG A 117 -22.87 -38.27 -15.16
C ARG A 117 -23.17 -39.75 -14.98
N GLU A 118 -22.99 -40.28 -13.78
CA GLU A 118 -23.33 -41.67 -13.45
C GLU A 118 -24.84 -41.88 -13.51
N ASN A 119 -25.62 -41.00 -12.90
CA ASN A 119 -27.08 -41.01 -12.97
C ASN A 119 -27.59 -40.94 -14.42
N LEU A 120 -26.97 -40.12 -15.28
CA LEU A 120 -27.30 -40.03 -16.71
C LEU A 120 -27.03 -41.34 -17.45
N LYS A 121 -25.93 -42.05 -17.12
CA LYS A 121 -25.64 -43.37 -17.71
C LYS A 121 -26.69 -44.39 -17.27
N HIS A 122 -27.06 -44.40 -16.00
CA HIS A 122 -28.10 -45.28 -15.48
C HIS A 122 -29.45 -45.02 -16.16
N LEU A 123 -29.88 -43.76 -16.21
CA LEU A 123 -31.12 -43.37 -16.86
C LEU A 123 -31.13 -43.77 -18.35
N LYS A 124 -30.02 -43.56 -19.06
CA LYS A 124 -29.89 -43.99 -20.46
C LYS A 124 -30.04 -45.51 -20.59
N ALA A 125 -29.44 -46.29 -19.69
CA ALA A 125 -29.54 -47.74 -19.70
C ALA A 125 -30.99 -48.19 -19.43
N GLU A 126 -31.67 -47.57 -18.47
CA GLU A 126 -33.09 -47.84 -18.18
C GLU A 126 -33.98 -47.53 -19.38
N VAL A 127 -33.83 -46.36 -20.01
CA VAL A 127 -34.58 -45.98 -21.20
C VAL A 127 -34.37 -46.98 -22.35
N LEU A 128 -33.11 -47.39 -22.60
CA LEU A 128 -32.83 -48.41 -23.61
C LEU A 128 -33.48 -49.75 -23.29
N ASN A 129 -33.54 -50.12 -22.02
CA ASN A 129 -34.16 -51.37 -21.59
C ASN A 129 -35.68 -51.33 -21.77
N VAL A 130 -36.31 -50.20 -21.41
CA VAL A 130 -37.74 -49.95 -21.64
C VAL A 130 -38.06 -50.01 -23.13
N LEU A 131 -37.27 -49.34 -23.99
CA LEU A 131 -37.45 -49.39 -25.45
C LEU A 131 -37.33 -50.81 -26.00
N LYS A 132 -36.33 -51.58 -25.56
CA LYS A 132 -36.18 -52.99 -25.96
C LYS A 132 -37.38 -53.85 -25.54
N ASN A 133 -37.93 -53.61 -24.35
CA ASN A 133 -39.11 -54.33 -23.87
C ASN A 133 -40.33 -53.99 -24.74
N TYR A 134 -40.55 -52.71 -25.05
CA TYR A 134 -41.61 -52.28 -25.97
C TYR A 134 -41.44 -52.86 -27.37
N ASP A 135 -40.23 -52.86 -27.94
CA ASP A 135 -39.95 -53.48 -29.25
C ASP A 135 -40.27 -54.98 -29.23
N ALA A 136 -39.90 -55.70 -28.16
CA ALA A 136 -40.20 -57.12 -28.02
C ALA A 136 -41.70 -57.38 -27.84
N GLU A 137 -42.42 -56.52 -27.13
CA GLU A 137 -43.88 -56.60 -26.99
C GLU A 137 -44.59 -56.34 -28.32
N ILE A 138 -44.16 -55.33 -29.07
CA ILE A 138 -44.67 -55.05 -30.42
C ILE A 138 -44.37 -56.23 -31.35
N GLY A 139 -43.15 -56.78 -31.33
CA GLY A 139 -42.78 -57.95 -32.13
C GLY A 139 -43.69 -59.16 -31.86
N LYS A 140 -44.01 -59.43 -30.58
CA LYS A 140 -44.96 -60.49 -30.21
C LYS A 140 -46.39 -60.24 -30.69
N ILE A 141 -46.81 -58.98 -30.74
CA ILE A 141 -48.14 -58.62 -31.27
C ILE A 141 -48.17 -58.84 -32.78
N ILE A 142 -47.12 -58.46 -33.49
CA ILE A 142 -47.00 -58.66 -34.94
C ILE A 142 -47.01 -60.16 -35.27
N GLU A 143 -46.19 -60.98 -34.62
CA GLU A 143 -46.19 -62.44 -34.80
C GLU A 143 -47.58 -63.05 -34.56
N LYS A 144 -48.28 -62.65 -33.48
CA LYS A 144 -49.65 -63.12 -33.22
C LYS A 144 -50.64 -62.71 -34.29
N THR A 145 -50.46 -61.54 -34.90
CA THR A 145 -51.35 -61.05 -35.96
C THR A 145 -51.10 -61.83 -37.24
N GLU A 146 -49.84 -62.03 -37.62
CA GLU A 146 -49.44 -62.85 -38.76
C GLU A 146 -49.88 -64.31 -38.59
N ASP A 147 -49.72 -64.90 -37.41
CA ASP A 147 -50.23 -66.25 -37.11
C ASP A 147 -51.76 -66.32 -37.23
N SER A 148 -52.48 -65.28 -36.79
CA SER A 148 -53.94 -65.22 -36.93
C SER A 148 -54.40 -65.09 -38.38
N ASP A 149 -53.68 -64.31 -39.19
CA ASP A 149 -53.96 -64.12 -40.61
C ASP A 149 -53.67 -65.40 -41.40
N ILE A 150 -52.58 -66.12 -41.07
CA ILE A 150 -52.24 -67.43 -41.66
C ILE A 150 -53.28 -68.49 -41.28
N ILE A 151 -53.75 -68.50 -40.03
CA ILE A 151 -54.80 -69.42 -39.58
C ILE A 151 -56.13 -69.11 -40.27
N GLU A 152 -56.53 -67.84 -40.39
CA GLU A 152 -57.71 -67.45 -41.16
C GLU A 152 -57.60 -67.83 -42.64
N GLU A 153 -56.44 -67.63 -43.26
CA GLU A 153 -56.23 -67.94 -44.68
C GLU A 153 -56.22 -69.46 -44.94
N SER A 154 -55.62 -70.25 -44.05
CA SER A 154 -55.70 -71.72 -44.09
C SER A 154 -57.12 -72.22 -43.85
N SER A 155 -57.86 -71.63 -42.90
CA SER A 155 -59.26 -71.98 -42.62
C SER A 155 -60.17 -71.68 -43.81
N ARG A 156 -59.93 -70.57 -44.53
CA ARG A 156 -60.65 -70.22 -45.76
C ARG A 156 -60.30 -71.15 -46.93
N LYS A 157 -59.03 -71.58 -47.04
CA LYS A 157 -58.60 -72.56 -48.06
C LYS A 157 -59.18 -73.95 -47.80
N GLU A 158 -59.27 -74.40 -46.55
CA GLU A 158 -59.92 -75.66 -46.18
C GLU A 158 -61.44 -75.62 -46.38
N ALA A 159 -62.11 -74.51 -46.05
CA ALA A 159 -63.54 -74.34 -46.31
C ALA A 159 -63.86 -74.32 -47.82
N ALA A 160 -63.03 -73.66 -48.64
CA ALA A 160 -63.19 -73.64 -50.09
C ALA A 160 -62.90 -75.01 -50.74
N ALA A 161 -61.97 -75.81 -50.19
CA ALA A 161 -61.70 -77.16 -50.65
C ALA A 161 -62.86 -78.13 -50.32
N ALA A 162 -63.44 -78.01 -49.12
CA ALA A 162 -64.59 -78.81 -48.70
C ALA A 162 -65.88 -78.48 -49.48
N GLU A 163 -66.06 -77.22 -49.91
CA GLU A 163 -67.17 -76.86 -50.81
C GLU A 163 -66.95 -77.38 -52.25
N SER A 164 -65.70 -77.58 -52.68
CA SER A 164 -65.38 -78.15 -54.01
C SER A 164 -65.49 -79.68 -54.09
N GLU A 165 -65.44 -80.39 -52.96
CA GLU A 165 -65.66 -81.86 -52.89
C GLU A 165 -67.13 -82.27 -52.76
N PHE A 166 -68.06 -81.31 -52.57
CA PHE A 166 -69.50 -81.59 -52.45
C PHE A 166 -70.29 -81.32 -53.76
N VAL A 167 -69.60 -80.98 -54.85
CA VAL A 167 -70.17 -80.80 -56.19
C VAL A 167 -69.41 -81.67 -57.20
N ASP A 168 -69.62 -82.98 -57.12
CA ASP A 168 -69.48 -83.94 -58.23
C ASP A 168 -70.47 -85.09 -58.05
#